data_AF-A0A520VCV5-F1
#
_entry.id   AF-A0A520VCV5-F1
#
_cell.length_a   1.000
_cell.length_b   1.000
_cell.length_c   1.000
_cell.angle_alpha   90.00
_cell.angle_beta   90.00
_cell.angle_gamma   90.00
#
_symmetry.space_group_name_H-M   'P 1'
#
loop_
_entity.id
_entity.type
_entity.pdbx_description
1 polymer ?
#
loop_
_entity_poly.entity_id
_entity_poly.type
_entity_poly.pdbx_seq_one_letter_code
_entity_poly.pdbx_strand_id
1 'polypeptide(L)'
;MKYMLLFCFFIFTINTYSQSKKLKNIYSENNKIGIGTKYPDALLTVKGNIHTQEVMVDLNGAVTPDYVFETYYTSFSGLNPTYRFLSLKEIETFIKKNHHLPKIPSAKEMERNGLSLKEMNLLLLEKIEELTLFTIEQQKEIDLLKQHQTKKQ
;
A
#
# COMPACT_ATOMS: atom_id res chain seq x y z
N MET A 1 38.11 47.67 36.83
CA MET A 1 38.46 46.72 35.75
C MET A 1 38.66 45.27 36.21
N LYS A 2 38.92 44.98 37.50
CA LYS A 2 39.20 43.62 37.99
C LYS A 2 37.98 42.67 38.00
N TYR A 3 36.78 43.20 38.20
CA TYR A 3 35.52 42.42 38.21
C TYR A 3 34.89 42.24 36.82
N MET A 4 35.35 42.97 35.81
CA MET A 4 34.80 42.91 34.45
C MET A 4 35.22 41.61 33.72
N LEU A 5 36.46 41.14 33.96
CA LEU A 5 36.94 39.85 33.45
C LEU A 5 36.26 38.66 34.15
N LEU A 6 35.94 38.80 35.45
CA LEU A 6 35.29 37.77 36.24
C LEU A 6 33.81 37.58 35.83
N PHE A 7 33.14 38.68 35.46
CA PHE A 7 31.77 38.65 34.97
C PHE A 7 31.66 38.01 33.58
N CYS A 8 32.66 38.20 32.70
CA CYS A 8 32.74 37.50 31.42
C CYS A 8 32.90 35.98 31.57
N PHE A 9 33.64 35.52 32.58
CA PHE A 9 33.79 34.08 32.87
C PHE A 9 32.49 33.45 33.37
N PHE A 10 31.71 34.20 34.16
CA PHE A 10 30.42 33.71 34.67
C PHE A 10 29.35 33.62 33.57
N ILE A 11 29.38 34.52 32.58
CA ILE A 11 28.48 34.46 31.41
C ILE A 11 28.89 33.34 30.44
N PHE A 12 30.18 33.02 30.33
CA PHE A 12 30.65 31.94 29.44
C PHE A 12 30.24 30.54 29.92
N THR A 13 30.03 30.34 31.23
CA THR A 13 29.59 29.05 31.78
C THR A 13 28.09 28.76 31.67
N ILE A 14 27.27 29.73 31.24
CA ILE A 14 25.81 29.54 31.12
C ILE A 14 25.40 28.99 29.74
N ASN A 15 26.34 28.85 28.80
CA ASN A 15 26.02 28.29 27.49
C ASN A 15 25.97 26.75 27.55
N THR A 16 24.72 26.28 27.47
CA THR A 16 24.28 24.98 26.96
C THR A 16 24.57 23.75 27.83
N TYR A 17 23.73 23.55 28.84
CA TYR A 17 23.32 22.20 29.24
C TYR A 17 21.82 22.02 28.97
N SER A 18 21.47 21.94 27.69
CA SER A 18 20.16 21.39 27.31
C SER A 18 20.32 19.86 27.26
N GLN A 19 20.09 19.19 28.39
CA GLN A 19 19.97 17.74 28.39
C GLN A 19 18.62 17.38 27.74
N SER A 20 18.64 17.13 26.42
CA SER A 20 17.54 16.44 25.77
C SER A 20 17.40 15.07 26.42
N LYS A 21 16.29 14.85 27.13
CA LYS A 21 15.95 13.57 27.73
C LYS A 21 15.78 12.55 26.59
N LYS A 22 16.82 11.75 26.34
CA LYS A 22 16.81 10.74 25.28
C LYS A 22 15.63 9.78 25.49
N LEU A 23 14.65 9.83 24.59
CA LEU A 23 13.52 8.91 24.59
C LEU A 23 14.06 7.49 24.34
N LYS A 24 13.86 6.57 25.29
CA LYS A 24 14.49 5.23 25.26
C LYS A 24 14.13 4.40 24.03
N ASN A 25 12.95 4.64 23.44
CA ASN A 25 12.40 3.85 22.33
C ASN A 25 12.42 4.56 20.97
N ILE A 26 12.92 5.80 20.91
CA ILE A 26 13.06 6.56 19.66
C ILE A 26 14.54 6.70 19.34
N TYR A 27 14.91 6.28 18.14
CA TYR A 27 16.23 6.41 17.56
C TYR A 27 16.19 7.44 16.43
N SER A 28 17.16 8.35 16.40
CA SER A 28 17.30 9.35 15.34
C SER A 28 18.74 9.37 14.88
N GLU A 29 18.97 9.03 13.61
CA GLU A 29 20.27 9.06 12.94
C GLU A 29 20.04 9.35 11.46
N ASN A 30 20.91 10.16 10.84
CA ASN A 30 20.89 10.44 9.40
C ASN A 30 19.51 10.88 8.86
N ASN A 31 18.80 11.75 9.59
CA ASN A 31 17.44 12.24 9.28
C ASN A 31 16.35 11.16 9.22
N LYS A 32 16.60 9.98 9.78
CA LYS A 32 15.61 8.90 9.91
C LYS A 32 15.17 8.74 11.35
N ILE A 33 13.91 8.40 11.55
CA ILE A 33 13.31 8.10 12.85
C ILE A 33 13.01 6.61 12.93
N GLY A 34 13.60 5.93 13.91
CA GLY A 34 13.29 4.55 14.28
C GLY A 34 12.51 4.49 15.58
N ILE A 35 11.35 3.84 15.61
CA ILE A 35 10.60 3.53 16.83
C ILE A 35 10.75 2.03 17.09
N GLY A 36 11.35 1.64 18.21
CA GLY A 36 11.62 0.23 18.54
C GLY A 36 12.75 -0.43 17.74
N THR A 37 13.49 0.33 16.93
CA THR A 37 14.68 -0.14 16.20
C THR A 37 15.80 0.89 16.23
N LYS A 38 17.05 0.43 16.19
CA LYS A 38 18.25 1.27 16.02
C LYS A 38 18.71 1.36 14.57
N TYR A 39 18.06 0.64 13.67
CA TYR A 39 18.44 0.55 12.26
C TYR A 39 17.22 0.92 11.40
N PRO A 40 16.87 2.21 11.29
CA PRO A 40 15.79 2.65 10.43
C PRO A 40 16.20 2.54 8.96
N ASP A 41 15.39 1.83 8.17
CA ASP A 41 15.53 1.65 6.73
C ASP A 41 14.80 2.74 5.93
N ALA A 42 13.71 3.30 6.45
CA ALA A 42 12.94 4.41 5.88
C ALA A 42 13.07 5.71 6.70
N LEU A 43 12.48 6.81 6.23
CA LEU A 43 12.40 8.07 6.99
C LEU A 43 11.71 7.87 8.35
N LEU A 44 10.69 7.00 8.39
CA LEU A 44 10.06 6.51 9.59
C LEU A 44 9.98 4.98 9.54
N THR A 45 10.69 4.32 10.44
CA THR A 45 10.63 2.85 10.62
C THR A 45 10.06 2.54 11.99
N VAL A 46 8.97 1.76 12.04
CA VAL A 46 8.36 1.31 13.30
C VAL A 46 8.50 -0.20 13.41
N LYS A 47 9.28 -0.68 14.37
CA LYS A 47 9.37 -2.11 14.71
C LYS A 47 8.32 -2.44 15.76
N GLY A 48 7.07 -2.59 15.32
CA GLY A 48 5.91 -2.87 16.16
C GLY A 48 4.61 -2.43 15.48
N ASN A 49 3.55 -2.30 16.28
CA ASN A 49 2.24 -1.91 15.78
C ASN A 49 2.09 -0.38 15.80
N ILE A 50 1.44 0.16 14.77
CA ILE A 50 0.99 1.55 14.73
C ILE A 50 -0.52 1.54 15.02
N HIS A 51 -0.94 2.15 16.13
CA HIS A 51 -2.35 2.39 16.43
C HIS A 51 -2.66 3.84 16.06
N THR A 52 -3.46 4.02 15.01
CA THR A 52 -3.89 5.32 14.50
C THR A 52 -5.39 5.27 14.16
N GLN A 53 -6.04 6.42 14.11
CA GLN A 53 -7.43 6.50 13.67
C GLN A 53 -7.55 6.38 12.14
N GLU A 54 -6.59 6.94 11.41
CA GLU A 54 -6.58 6.97 9.95
C GLU A 54 -5.15 7.01 9.41
N VAL A 55 -4.97 6.50 8.19
CA VAL A 55 -3.75 6.64 7.40
C VAL A 55 -4.13 7.16 6.02
N MET A 56 -3.75 8.40 5.73
CA MET A 56 -3.87 8.95 4.37
C MET A 56 -2.63 8.55 3.56
N VAL A 57 -2.84 7.98 2.38
CA VAL A 57 -1.79 7.53 1.49
C VAL A 57 -1.91 8.27 0.17
N ASP A 58 -0.94 9.12 -0.14
CA ASP A 58 -0.94 9.85 -1.40
C ASP A 58 -0.71 8.91 -2.59
N LEU A 59 -1.61 9.02 -3.57
CA LEU A 59 -1.57 8.25 -4.80
C LEU A 59 -0.78 8.95 -5.92
N ASN A 60 0.02 9.98 -5.61
CA ASN A 60 0.81 10.70 -6.61
C ASN A 60 1.65 9.73 -7.45
N GLY A 61 1.41 9.75 -8.76
CA GLY A 61 2.06 8.88 -9.75
C GLY A 61 1.57 7.42 -9.77
N ALA A 62 0.61 7.04 -8.93
CA ALA A 62 -0.05 5.74 -9.00
C ALA A 62 -1.23 5.79 -9.99
N VAL A 63 -1.48 4.67 -10.65
CA VAL A 63 -2.59 4.52 -11.60
C VAL A 63 -3.75 3.82 -10.90
N THR A 64 -4.89 4.51 -10.79
CA THR A 64 -6.14 3.92 -10.31
C THR A 64 -6.63 2.87 -11.32
N PRO A 65 -7.16 1.73 -10.85
CA PRO A 65 -7.52 0.60 -11.71
C PRO A 65 -8.71 0.78 -12.64
N ASP A 66 -9.29 1.98 -12.79
CA ASP A 66 -10.38 2.27 -13.75
C ASP A 66 -10.12 1.76 -15.18
N TYR A 67 -8.84 1.54 -15.55
CA TYR A 67 -8.46 0.84 -16.77
C TYR A 67 -9.10 -0.55 -16.94
N VAL A 68 -9.52 -1.22 -15.87
CA VAL A 68 -10.17 -2.53 -15.93
C VAL A 68 -11.47 -2.42 -16.72
N PHE A 69 -12.31 -1.44 -16.37
CA PHE A 69 -13.56 -1.17 -17.07
C PHE A 69 -13.33 -0.61 -18.47
N GLU A 70 -12.39 0.33 -18.63
CA GLU A 70 -12.04 0.88 -19.95
C GLU A 70 -11.63 -0.24 -20.91
N THR A 71 -10.70 -1.11 -20.51
CA THR A 71 -10.25 -2.24 -21.32
C THR A 71 -11.38 -3.22 -21.60
N TYR A 72 -12.24 -3.52 -20.63
CA TYR A 72 -13.34 -4.45 -20.85
C TYR A 72 -14.36 -3.93 -21.88
N TYR A 73 -14.77 -2.66 -21.78
CA TYR A 73 -15.81 -2.11 -22.65
C TYR A 73 -15.29 -1.54 -23.98
N THR A 74 -14.03 -1.09 -24.03
CA THR A 74 -13.46 -0.39 -25.20
C THR A 74 -12.26 -1.12 -25.80
N SER A 75 -11.82 -2.23 -25.22
CA SER A 75 -10.62 -3.00 -25.61
C SER A 75 -9.28 -2.26 -25.42
N PHE A 76 -9.27 -1.04 -24.86
CA PHE A 76 -8.07 -0.25 -24.63
C PHE A 76 -8.22 0.65 -23.41
N SER A 77 -7.12 0.97 -22.74
CA SER A 77 -7.09 1.99 -21.69
C SER A 77 -5.83 2.83 -21.83
N GLY A 78 -5.98 4.16 -21.76
CA GLY A 78 -4.84 5.07 -21.72
C GLY A 78 -4.12 5.08 -20.37
N LEU A 79 -4.82 4.69 -19.30
CA LEU A 79 -4.28 4.62 -17.94
C LEU A 79 -3.31 3.45 -17.78
N ASN A 80 -3.64 2.29 -18.38
CA ASN A 80 -2.73 1.14 -18.44
C ASN A 80 -2.80 0.43 -19.80
N PRO A 81 -1.96 0.82 -20.78
CA PRO A 81 -1.98 0.25 -22.13
C PRO A 81 -1.59 -1.23 -22.21
N THR A 82 -0.97 -1.78 -21.17
CA THR A 82 -0.53 -3.18 -21.12
C THR A 82 -1.50 -4.07 -20.34
N TYR A 83 -2.55 -3.48 -19.77
CA TYR A 83 -3.57 -4.24 -19.05
C TYR A 83 -4.35 -5.13 -20.01
N ARG A 84 -4.65 -6.34 -19.54
CA ARG A 84 -5.51 -7.30 -20.23
C ARG A 84 -6.48 -7.91 -19.24
N PHE A 85 -7.76 -7.84 -19.57
CA PHE A 85 -8.79 -8.58 -18.86
C PHE A 85 -8.66 -10.08 -19.15
N LEU A 86 -8.43 -10.88 -18.11
CA LEU A 86 -8.25 -12.33 -18.24
C LEU A 86 -9.60 -13.04 -18.22
N SER A 87 -9.74 -14.13 -18.97
CA SER A 87 -10.91 -15.01 -18.83
C SER A 87 -10.85 -15.83 -17.54
N LEU A 88 -12.01 -16.26 -17.02
CA LEU A 88 -12.08 -17.16 -15.86
C LEU A 88 -11.27 -18.45 -16.05
N LYS A 89 -11.18 -18.96 -17.28
CA LYS A 89 -10.37 -20.15 -17.62
C LYS A 89 -8.88 -19.90 -17.47
N GLU A 90 -8.39 -18.74 -17.91
CA GLU A 90 -6.99 -18.35 -17.74
C GLU A 90 -6.65 -18.13 -16.26
N ILE A 91 -7.56 -17.47 -15.52
CA ILE A 91 -7.44 -17.26 -14.08
C ILE A 91 -7.38 -18.62 -13.35
N GLU A 92 -8.29 -19.55 -13.65
CA GLU A 92 -8.30 -20.89 -13.07
C GLU A 92 -6.98 -21.63 -13.34
N THR A 93 -6.48 -21.54 -14.58
CA THR A 93 -5.19 -22.14 -14.97
C THR A 93 -4.04 -21.57 -14.15
N PHE A 94 -4.02 -20.25 -13.95
CA PHE A 94 -3.01 -19.60 -13.12
C PHE A 94 -3.11 -20.02 -11.65
N ILE A 95 -4.33 -20.04 -11.09
CA ILE A 95 -4.56 -20.40 -9.68
C ILE A 95 -4.18 -21.86 -9.43
N LYS A 96 -4.54 -22.78 -10.32
CA LYS A 96 -4.16 -24.20 -10.21
C LYS A 96 -2.65 -24.41 -10.16
N LYS A 97 -1.90 -23.58 -10.89
CA LYS A 97 -0.43 -23.66 -10.97
C LYS A 97 0.26 -22.95 -9.81
N ASN A 98 -0.22 -21.78 -9.41
CA ASN A 98 0.52 -20.86 -8.52
C ASN A 98 -0.10 -20.75 -7.12
N HIS A 99 -1.34 -21.19 -6.92
CA HIS A 99 -2.08 -21.12 -5.65
C HIS A 99 -2.29 -19.71 -5.07
N HIS A 100 -2.23 -18.68 -5.93
CA HIS A 100 -2.62 -17.31 -5.61
C HIS A 100 -3.19 -16.64 -6.88
N LEU A 101 -3.80 -15.47 -6.72
CA LEU A 101 -4.36 -14.71 -7.84
C LEU A 101 -3.24 -14.09 -8.70
N PRO A 102 -3.48 -13.88 -10.02
CA PRO A 102 -2.58 -13.10 -10.86
C PRO A 102 -2.31 -11.72 -10.25
N LYS A 103 -1.06 -11.25 -10.37
CA LYS A 103 -0.52 -9.98 -9.81
C LYS A 103 -0.50 -9.86 -8.29
N ILE A 104 -1.24 -10.68 -7.55
CA ILE A 104 -1.16 -10.70 -6.08
C ILE A 104 0.09 -11.49 -5.68
N PRO A 105 1.00 -10.93 -4.86
CA PRO A 105 2.17 -11.64 -4.37
C PRO A 105 1.79 -12.91 -3.62
N SER A 106 2.64 -13.92 -3.71
CA SER A 106 2.45 -15.16 -2.94
C SER A 106 2.66 -14.91 -1.45
N ALA A 107 2.10 -15.76 -0.58
CA ALA A 107 2.29 -15.67 0.87
C ALA A 107 3.77 -15.63 1.27
N LYS A 108 4.60 -16.41 0.58
CA LYS A 108 6.06 -16.46 0.80
C LYS A 108 6.77 -15.17 0.40
N GLU A 109 6.31 -14.49 -0.65
CA GLU A 109 6.85 -13.17 -1.03
C GLU A 109 6.42 -12.10 -0.04
N MET A 110 5.17 -12.13 0.41
CA MET A 110 4.65 -11.20 1.43
C MET A 110 5.37 -11.35 2.77
N GLU A 111 5.68 -12.59 3.18
CA GLU A 111 6.45 -12.85 4.41
C GLU A 111 7.87 -12.29 4.33
N ARG A 112 8.51 -12.38 3.16
CA ARG A 112 9.90 -11.94 2.96
C ARG A 112 10.05 -10.43 2.79
N ASN A 113 9.16 -9.84 1.98
CA ASN A 113 9.31 -8.46 1.53
C ASN A 113 8.37 -7.50 2.25
N GLY A 114 7.42 -8.01 3.04
CA GLY A 114 6.33 -7.23 3.59
C GLY A 114 5.32 -6.84 2.50
N LEU A 115 4.50 -5.83 2.82
CA LEU A 115 3.43 -5.36 1.97
C LEU A 115 3.39 -3.83 1.94
N SER A 116 3.28 -3.25 0.75
CA SER A 116 3.00 -1.84 0.56
C SER A 116 1.49 -1.60 0.66
N LEU A 117 1.05 -0.79 1.62
CA LEU A 117 -0.37 -0.49 1.83
C LEU A 117 -1.00 0.14 0.58
N LYS A 118 -0.27 1.06 -0.08
CA LYS A 118 -0.73 1.72 -1.31
C LYS A 118 -0.97 0.72 -2.43
N GLU A 119 0.06 -0.08 -2.72
CA GLU A 119 0.07 -1.01 -3.85
C GLU A 119 -0.96 -2.12 -3.64
N MET A 120 -1.03 -2.68 -2.43
CA MET A 120 -2.00 -3.72 -2.11
C MET A 120 -3.43 -3.19 -2.24
N ASN A 121 -3.74 -1.99 -1.75
CA ASN A 121 -5.08 -1.42 -1.89
C ASN A 121 -5.47 -1.18 -3.36
N LEU A 122 -4.53 -0.73 -4.19
CA LEU A 122 -4.78 -0.56 -5.63
C LEU A 122 -4.98 -1.92 -6.33
N LEU A 123 -4.18 -2.93 -6.00
CA LEU A 123 -4.36 -4.29 -6.52
C LEU A 123 -5.69 -4.90 -6.08
N LEU A 124 -6.10 -4.70 -4.83
CA LEU A 124 -7.38 -5.17 -4.33
C LEU A 124 -8.55 -4.49 -5.06
N LEU A 125 -8.45 -3.18 -5.31
CA LEU A 125 -9.45 -2.46 -6.10
C LEU A 125 -9.52 -3.00 -7.54
N GLU A 126 -8.38 -3.26 -8.19
CA GLU A 126 -8.33 -3.92 -9.50
C GLU A 126 -9.08 -5.26 -9.48
N LYS A 127 -8.90 -6.07 -8.43
CA LYS A 127 -9.60 -7.35 -8.29
C LYS A 127 -11.08 -7.21 -8.00
N ILE A 128 -11.50 -6.18 -7.28
CA ILE A 128 -12.92 -5.87 -7.06
C ILE A 128 -13.59 -5.50 -8.38
N GLU A 129 -12.94 -4.69 -9.23
CA GLU A 129 -13.47 -4.33 -10.55
C GLU A 129 -13.56 -5.54 -11.47
N GLU A 130 -12.52 -6.39 -11.52
CA GLU A 130 -12.54 -7.64 -12.26
C GLU A 130 -13.69 -8.57 -11.80
N LEU A 131 -13.84 -8.77 -10.48
CA LEU A 131 -14.92 -9.58 -9.91
C LEU A 131 -16.31 -9.00 -10.21
N THR A 132 -16.45 -7.68 -10.24
CA THR A 132 -17.70 -7.01 -10.58
C THR A 132 -18.09 -7.31 -12.03
N LEU A 133 -17.14 -7.26 -12.97
CA LEU A 133 -17.38 -7.62 -14.36
C LEU A 133 -17.78 -9.10 -14.51
N PHE A 134 -17.07 -10.02 -13.86
CA PHE A 134 -17.45 -11.44 -13.89
C PHE A 134 -18.84 -11.67 -13.29
N THR A 135 -19.20 -10.95 -12.23
CA THR A 135 -20.54 -11.05 -11.62
C THR A 135 -21.63 -10.56 -12.59
N ILE A 136 -21.38 -9.47 -13.32
CA ILE A 136 -22.30 -8.97 -14.36
C ILE A 136 -22.45 -10.00 -15.49
N GLU A 137 -21.36 -10.62 -15.94
CA GLU A 137 -21.40 -11.67 -16.97
C GLU A 137 -22.20 -12.88 -16.51
N GLN A 138 -21.94 -13.38 -15.29
CA GLN A 138 -22.67 -14.49 -14.69
C GLN A 138 -24.16 -14.19 -14.55
N GLN A 139 -24.53 -12.97 -14.13
CA GLN A 139 -25.92 -12.57 -14.02
C GLN A 139 -26.63 -12.59 -15.39
N LYS A 140 -25.97 -12.11 -16.45
CA LYS A 140 -26.51 -12.18 -17.82
C LYS A 140 -26.76 -13.63 -18.26
N GLU A 141 -25.82 -14.53 -17.98
CA GLU A 141 -25.99 -15.96 -18.29
C GLU A 141 -27.17 -16.57 -17.53
N ILE A 142 -27.30 -16.27 -16.24
CA ILE A 142 -28.42 -16.74 -15.41
C ILE A 142 -29.76 -16.26 -15.97
N ASP A 143 -29.86 -15.00 -16.40
CA ASP A 143 -31.10 -14.46 -16.93
C ASP A 143 -31.46 -15.08 -18.29
N LEU A 144 -30.48 -15.34 -19.15
CA LEU A 144 -30.68 -16.08 -20.40
C LEU A 144 -31.18 -17.51 -20.13
N LEU A 145 -30.60 -18.20 -19.14
CA LEU A 145 -31.03 -19.54 -18.74
C LEU A 145 -32.48 -19.55 -18.23
N LYS A 146 -32.86 -18.57 -17.40
CA LYS A 146 -34.24 -18.42 -16.91
C LYS A 146 -35.23 -18.17 -18.06
N GLN A 147 -34.90 -17.29 -19.00
CA GLN A 147 -35.74 -17.03 -20.17
C GLN A 147 -35.97 -18.29 -21.02
N HIS A 148 -34.93 -19.11 -21.21
CA HIS A 148 -35.07 -20.38 -21.93
C HIS A 148 -35.90 -21.42 -21.18
N GLN A 149 -35.92 -21.40 -19.85
CA GLN A 149 -36.79 -22.26 -19.06
C GLN A 149 -38.25 -21.84 -19.16
N THR A 150 -38.56 -20.54 -19.10
CA THR A 150 -39.93 -20.03 -19.22
C THR A 150 -40.54 -20.28 -20.60
N LYS A 151 -39.75 -20.22 -21.69
CA LYS A 151 -40.24 -20.48 -23.06
C LYS A 151 -40.52 -21.97 -23.35
N LYS A 152 -40.03 -22.89 -22.50
CA LYS A 152 -40.23 -24.34 -22.66
C LYS A 152 -41.43 -24.87 -21.87
N GLN A 153 -42.04 -24.04 -21.02
CA GLN A 153 -43.28 -24.32 -20.29
C GLN A 153 -44.46 -23.71 -21.04
#